data_AF-Q2GGD1-F1
#
_entry.id   AF-Q2GGD1-F1
#
_cell.length_a   1.000
_cell.length_b   1.000
_cell.length_c   1.000
_cell.angle_alpha   90.00
_cell.angle_beta   90.00
_cell.angle_gamma   90.00
#
_symmetry.space_group_name_H-M   'P 1'
#
loop_
_entity.id
_entity.type
_entity.pdbx_description
1 polymer ?
#
loop_
_entity_poly.entity_id
_entity_poly.type
_entity_poly.pdbx_seq_one_letter_code
_entity_poly.pdbx_strand_id
1 'polypeptide(L)'
;MLGEICLTDKIKFNTLLQEKLLTLDCVQLQAVYPIGITDSKGQLIVQSTKTHRRRKLPLPGPRSNLFLLRCRLPAAAVEDDEELRGLLGEPGILTAYYNISVYYMVHSKNLDPFLLHAASNMSLCRKNFVGLGNYGGIVIVRGHGTKYDEDFSEERDLVQIGGLSNVKFLSEEDFTKYFEVEQAEVEQAAAQQEVSGADVVSESSGSGQDKDKLAAEVMTQLMGLSIEGIESQFPEKHK
;
A
#
# COMPACT_ATOMS: atom_id res chain seq x y z
N MET A 1 -25.04 4.21 22.73
CA MET A 1 -25.37 2.83 22.31
C MET A 1 -25.55 2.65 20.80
N LEU A 2 -26.00 3.65 20.02
CA LEU A 2 -26.09 3.51 18.54
C LEU A 2 -24.73 3.50 17.80
N GLY A 3 -23.70 4.18 18.33
CA GLY A 3 -22.38 4.26 17.70
C GLY A 3 -21.56 2.96 17.73
N GLU A 4 -21.69 2.14 18.79
CA GLU A 4 -20.93 0.89 18.96
C GLU A 4 -21.44 -0.23 18.05
N ILE A 5 -22.76 -0.27 17.80
CA ILE A 5 -23.38 -1.21 16.85
C ILE A 5 -22.89 -0.90 15.43
N CYS A 6 -22.83 0.39 15.06
CA CYS A 6 -22.33 0.81 13.75
C CYS A 6 -20.85 0.46 13.53
N LEU A 7 -19.99 0.65 14.54
CA LEU A 7 -18.56 0.32 14.42
C LEU A 7 -18.32 -1.18 14.30
N THR A 8 -19.02 -2.00 15.09
CA THR A 8 -18.88 -3.46 15.05
C THR A 8 -19.26 -4.02 13.68
N ASP A 9 -20.32 -3.48 13.06
CA ASP A 9 -20.73 -3.87 11.72
C ASP A 9 -19.71 -3.44 10.66
N LYS A 10 -19.13 -2.23 10.78
CA LYS A 10 -18.04 -1.77 9.91
C LYS A 10 -16.80 -2.66 10.01
N ILE A 11 -16.43 -3.09 11.23
CA ILE A 11 -15.31 -4.02 11.45
C ILE A 11 -15.59 -5.36 10.76
N LYS A 12 -16.77 -5.96 11.00
CA LYS A 12 -17.15 -7.23 10.35
C LYS A 12 -17.15 -7.12 8.83
N PHE A 13 -17.72 -6.03 8.29
CA PHE A 13 -17.72 -5.75 6.86
C PHE A 13 -16.30 -5.70 6.30
N ASN A 14 -15.40 -4.95 6.96
CA ASN A 14 -14.01 -4.83 6.55
C ASN A 14 -13.29 -6.19 6.61
N THR A 15 -13.45 -6.97 7.68
CA THR A 15 -12.85 -8.31 7.82
C THR A 15 -13.29 -9.25 6.70
N LEU A 16 -14.59 -9.33 6.40
CA LEU A 16 -15.09 -10.17 5.30
C LEU A 16 -14.52 -9.74 3.95
N LEU A 17 -14.47 -8.43 3.70
CA LEU A 17 -13.94 -7.90 2.44
C LEU A 17 -12.43 -8.16 2.29
N GLN A 18 -11.67 -8.14 3.39
CA GLN A 18 -10.26 -8.52 3.41
C GLN A 18 -10.06 -9.98 3.05
N GLU A 19 -10.79 -10.88 3.72
CA GLU A 19 -10.70 -12.33 3.48
C GLU A 19 -10.98 -12.65 2.01
N LYS A 20 -12.01 -12.04 1.43
CA LYS A 20 -12.35 -12.18 0.01
C LYS A 20 -11.25 -11.62 -0.90
N LEU A 21 -10.75 -10.42 -0.65
CA LEU A 21 -9.73 -9.83 -1.51
C LEU A 21 -8.40 -10.59 -1.47
N LEU A 22 -8.07 -11.25 -0.36
CA LEU A 22 -6.87 -12.07 -0.25
C LEU A 22 -6.94 -13.37 -1.06
N THR A 23 -8.15 -13.89 -1.33
CA THR A 23 -8.35 -15.10 -2.14
C THR A 23 -8.55 -14.82 -3.63
N LEU A 24 -8.87 -13.58 -4.00
CA LEU A 24 -9.05 -13.17 -5.39
C LEU A 24 -7.73 -13.04 -6.14
N ASP A 25 -7.67 -13.62 -7.33
CA ASP A 25 -6.54 -13.55 -8.27
C ASP A 25 -6.77 -12.58 -9.44
N CYS A 26 -7.85 -11.80 -9.37
CA CYS A 26 -8.30 -10.90 -10.43
C CYS A 26 -8.25 -9.40 -10.06
N VAL A 27 -7.63 -9.05 -8.93
CA VAL A 27 -7.48 -7.67 -8.48
C VAL A 27 -6.55 -6.94 -9.44
N GLN A 28 -6.99 -5.84 -10.04
CA GLN A 28 -6.19 -5.05 -10.97
C GLN A 28 -5.56 -3.87 -10.23
N LEU A 29 -4.24 -3.87 -10.08
CA LEU A 29 -3.52 -2.79 -9.40
C LEU A 29 -3.40 -1.58 -10.33
N GLN A 30 -3.89 -0.41 -9.90
CA GLN A 30 -3.85 0.84 -10.66
C GLN A 30 -2.76 1.77 -10.16
N ALA A 31 -2.60 1.85 -8.85
CA ALA A 31 -1.54 2.65 -8.24
C ALA A 31 -1.14 2.11 -6.87
N VAL A 32 0.10 2.39 -6.47
CA VAL A 32 0.65 2.09 -5.16
C VAL A 32 1.25 3.36 -4.58
N TYR A 33 0.71 3.78 -3.44
CA TYR A 33 1.17 4.97 -2.70
C TYR A 33 1.75 4.53 -1.36
N PRO A 34 3.03 4.77 -1.07
CA PRO A 34 3.51 4.66 0.31
C PRO A 34 2.87 5.77 1.13
N ILE A 35 2.26 5.44 2.26
CA ILE A 35 1.54 6.43 3.10
C ILE A 35 1.99 6.42 4.55
N GLY A 36 2.73 5.39 4.99
CA GLY A 36 3.28 5.37 6.34
C GLY A 36 4.44 4.39 6.52
N ILE A 37 5.24 4.65 7.55
CA ILE A 37 6.44 3.90 7.89
C ILE A 37 6.41 3.62 9.40
N THR A 38 6.79 2.41 9.80
CA THR A 38 6.95 2.08 11.22
C THR A 38 8.31 2.58 11.72
N ASP A 39 8.33 3.34 12.82
CA ASP A 39 9.55 3.88 13.42
C ASP A 39 10.32 2.85 14.26
N SER A 40 11.41 3.29 14.91
CA SER A 40 12.28 2.46 15.75
C SER A 40 11.61 1.97 17.02
N LYS A 41 10.54 2.65 17.43
CA LYS A 41 9.75 2.38 18.62
C LYS A 41 8.52 1.51 18.31
N GLY A 42 8.34 1.11 17.05
CA GLY A 42 7.17 0.36 16.61
C GLY A 42 5.90 1.20 16.48
N GLN A 43 6.02 2.52 16.41
CA GLN A 43 4.93 3.44 16.10
C GLN A 43 4.80 3.63 14.60
N LEU A 44 3.60 3.50 14.07
CA LEU A 44 3.33 3.76 12.66
C LEU A 44 3.14 5.26 12.45
N ILE A 45 4.01 5.86 11.66
CA ILE A 45 3.91 7.26 11.26
C ILE A 45 3.22 7.32 9.90
N VAL A 46 2.05 7.94 9.83
CA VAL A 46 1.25 8.05 8.60
C VAL A 46 1.20 9.50 8.16
N GLN A 47 1.42 9.74 6.88
CA GLN A 47 1.28 11.07 6.29
C GLN A 47 -0.20 11.38 6.04
N SER A 48 -0.74 12.37 6.74
CA SER A 48 -2.07 12.91 6.46
C SER A 48 -2.03 13.76 5.21
N THR A 49 -2.73 13.32 4.17
CA THR A 49 -2.83 14.07 2.91
C THR A 49 -4.27 14.24 2.46
N LYS A 50 -4.54 15.30 1.70
CA LYS A 50 -5.81 15.44 0.97
C LYS A 50 -5.85 14.58 -0.29
N THR A 51 -4.70 14.40 -0.94
CA THR A 51 -4.54 13.59 -2.14
C THR A 51 -3.19 12.89 -2.13
N HIS A 52 -3.20 11.57 -2.32
CA HIS A 52 -1.97 10.76 -2.39
C HIS A 52 -1.31 10.76 -3.79
N ARG A 53 -1.96 11.34 -4.82
CA ARG A 53 -1.46 11.40 -6.21
C ARG A 53 -0.21 12.27 -6.39
N ARG A 54 0.65 11.86 -7.33
CA ARG A 54 1.87 12.57 -7.82
C ARG A 54 2.87 12.94 -6.73
N ARG A 55 2.81 12.27 -5.57
CA ARG A 55 3.74 12.54 -4.48
C ARG A 55 5.01 11.71 -4.66
N LYS A 56 6.13 12.42 -4.67
CA LYS A 56 7.45 11.83 -4.42
C LYS A 56 7.49 11.60 -2.92
N LEU A 57 7.37 10.36 -2.51
CA LEU A 57 7.48 10.03 -1.11
C LEU A 57 8.77 9.27 -0.87
N PRO A 58 9.41 9.54 0.27
CA PRO A 58 10.75 9.10 0.53
C PRO A 58 10.91 7.57 0.53
N LEU A 59 12.16 7.12 0.30
CA LEU A 59 12.52 5.70 0.23
C LEU A 59 11.98 4.94 1.45
N PRO A 60 11.25 3.82 1.27
CA PRO A 60 10.73 3.04 2.38
C PRO A 60 11.90 2.57 3.25
N GLY A 61 11.82 2.86 4.55
CA GLY A 61 12.81 2.40 5.51
C GLY A 61 12.79 0.86 5.63
N PRO A 62 13.81 0.24 6.26
CA PRO A 62 13.94 -1.22 6.38
C PRO A 62 12.88 -1.88 7.29
N ARG A 63 11.80 -1.17 7.61
CA ARG A 63 10.75 -1.58 8.54
C ARG A 63 9.44 -1.86 7.79
N SER A 64 8.38 -2.17 8.52
CA SER A 64 7.08 -2.35 7.90
C SER A 64 6.56 -1.02 7.37
N ASN A 65 5.98 -1.07 6.17
CA ASN A 65 5.51 0.11 5.45
C ASN A 65 4.02 -0.06 5.15
N LEU A 66 3.25 1.00 5.37
CA LEU A 66 1.84 1.07 5.00
C LEU A 66 1.72 1.70 3.61
N PHE A 67 1.02 0.99 2.74
CA PHE A 67 0.70 1.44 1.39
C PHE A 67 -0.80 1.63 1.22
N LEU A 68 -1.19 2.62 0.44
CA LEU A 68 -2.52 2.73 -0.16
C LEU A 68 -2.44 2.20 -1.59
N LEU A 69 -3.09 1.07 -1.83
CA LEU A 69 -3.25 0.48 -3.15
C LEU A 69 -4.57 0.97 -3.72
N ARG A 70 -4.54 1.53 -4.93
CA ARG A 70 -5.75 1.75 -5.73
C ARG A 70 -5.91 0.57 -6.65
N CYS A 71 -7.01 -0.15 -6.50
CA CYS A 71 -7.28 -1.32 -7.31
C CYS A 71 -8.64 -1.20 -8.01
N ARG A 72 -8.78 -1.99 -9.06
CA ARG A 72 -10.06 -2.28 -9.70
C ARG A 72 -10.36 -3.74 -9.54
N LEU A 73 -11.63 -4.06 -9.31
CA LEU A 73 -12.13 -5.41 -9.35
C LEU A 73 -13.09 -5.54 -10.53
N PRO A 74 -12.86 -6.47 -11.48
CA PRO A 74 -13.78 -6.68 -12.61
C PRO A 74 -15.18 -7.00 -12.10
N ALA A 75 -16.22 -6.40 -12.72
CA ALA A 75 -17.59 -6.63 -12.32
C ALA A 75 -17.98 -8.12 -12.40
N ALA A 76 -17.51 -8.82 -13.44
CA ALA A 76 -17.71 -10.26 -13.59
C ALA A 76 -17.23 -11.07 -12.38
N ALA A 77 -16.07 -10.71 -11.79
CA ALA A 77 -15.55 -11.40 -10.62
C ALA A 77 -16.38 -11.15 -9.34
N VAL A 78 -17.13 -10.06 -9.30
CA VAL A 78 -18.07 -9.76 -8.20
C VAL A 78 -19.43 -10.41 -8.45
N GLU A 79 -19.90 -10.44 -9.71
CA GLU A 79 -21.17 -11.08 -10.08
C GLU A 79 -21.16 -12.59 -9.79
N ASP A 80 -20.00 -13.23 -9.96
CA ASP A 80 -19.82 -14.66 -9.70
C ASP A 80 -19.73 -15.01 -8.20
N ASP A 81 -19.52 -14.04 -7.29
CA ASP A 81 -19.44 -14.23 -5.83
C ASP A 81 -20.57 -13.46 -5.12
N GLU A 82 -21.62 -14.18 -4.70
CA GLU A 82 -22.80 -13.56 -4.07
C GLU A 82 -22.48 -12.78 -2.79
N GLU A 83 -21.49 -13.23 -2.01
CA GLU A 83 -21.10 -12.55 -0.78
C GLU A 83 -20.37 -11.26 -1.10
N LEU A 84 -19.45 -11.29 -2.06
CA LEU A 84 -18.72 -10.10 -2.51
C LEU A 84 -19.65 -9.07 -3.17
N ARG A 85 -20.63 -9.55 -3.93
CA ARG A 85 -21.73 -8.73 -4.46
C ARG A 85 -22.56 -8.11 -3.34
N GLY A 86 -22.86 -8.87 -2.28
CA GLY A 86 -23.56 -8.36 -1.10
C GLY A 86 -22.77 -7.26 -0.37
N LEU A 87 -21.44 -7.32 -0.39
CA LEU A 87 -20.57 -6.32 0.24
C LEU A 87 -20.38 -5.06 -0.63
N LEU A 88 -20.11 -5.24 -1.92
CA LEU A 88 -19.79 -4.15 -2.84
C LEU A 88 -21.03 -3.51 -3.50
N GLY A 89 -22.18 -4.17 -3.43
CA GLY A 89 -23.41 -3.76 -4.10
C GLY A 89 -23.41 -4.07 -5.59
N GLU A 90 -24.43 -3.59 -6.30
CA GLU A 90 -24.51 -3.75 -7.76
C GLU A 90 -23.58 -2.78 -8.49
N PRO A 91 -22.97 -3.19 -9.61
CA PRO A 91 -22.18 -2.27 -10.41
C PRO A 91 -23.12 -1.26 -11.05
N GLY A 92 -22.66 -0.02 -11.22
CA GLY A 92 -23.40 0.95 -12.01
C GLY A 92 -23.65 0.43 -13.43
N ILE A 93 -24.77 0.83 -14.04
CA ILE A 93 -25.31 0.34 -15.34
C ILE A 93 -24.28 0.37 -16.51
N LEU A 94 -23.16 1.09 -16.38
CA LEU A 94 -22.10 1.22 -17.38
C LEU A 94 -20.68 0.99 -16.84
N THR A 95 -20.52 0.56 -15.58
CA THR A 95 -19.20 0.33 -14.97
C THR A 95 -18.85 -1.14 -15.00
N ALA A 96 -17.83 -1.50 -15.78
CA ALA A 96 -17.32 -2.87 -15.85
C ALA A 96 -16.41 -3.27 -14.67
N TYR A 97 -16.28 -2.42 -13.65
CA TYR A 97 -15.40 -2.63 -12.52
C TYR A 97 -15.85 -1.85 -11.28
N TYR A 98 -15.42 -2.33 -10.12
CA TYR A 98 -15.50 -1.65 -8.84
C TYR A 98 -14.16 -1.01 -8.52
N ASN A 99 -14.18 0.25 -8.09
CA ASN A 99 -12.97 0.88 -7.56
C ASN A 99 -12.86 0.53 -6.07
N ILE A 100 -11.69 0.10 -5.65
CA ILE A 100 -11.41 -0.20 -4.25
C ILE A 100 -10.08 0.44 -3.86
N SER A 101 -10.02 0.94 -2.63
CA SER A 101 -8.80 1.40 -1.98
C SER A 101 -8.42 0.41 -0.90
N VAL A 102 -7.21 -0.13 -0.95
CA VAL A 102 -6.71 -1.12 0.01
C VAL A 102 -5.55 -0.50 0.79
N TYR A 103 -5.73 -0.34 2.09
CA TYR A 103 -4.67 0.02 3.01
C TYR A 103 -3.93 -1.26 3.40
N TYR A 104 -2.68 -1.38 3.00
CA TYR A 104 -1.94 -2.63 2.97
C TYR A 104 -0.60 -2.48 3.69
N MET A 105 -0.38 -3.29 4.71
CA MET A 105 0.85 -3.29 5.49
C MET A 105 1.80 -4.34 4.93
N VAL A 106 2.93 -3.89 4.39
CA VAL A 106 4.00 -4.75 3.87
C VAL A 106 5.02 -4.99 4.98
N HIS A 107 5.38 -6.25 5.21
CA HIS A 107 6.46 -6.59 6.13
C HIS A 107 7.83 -6.20 5.54
N SER A 108 8.75 -5.74 6.38
CA SER A 108 10.10 -5.33 5.96
C SER A 108 10.80 -6.34 5.05
N LYS A 109 10.77 -7.63 5.41
CA LYS A 109 11.38 -8.73 4.64
C LYS A 109 10.82 -8.93 3.23
N ASN A 110 9.63 -8.40 2.96
CA ASN A 110 8.88 -8.59 1.72
C ASN A 110 8.71 -7.28 0.92
N LEU A 111 9.32 -6.18 1.40
CA LEU A 111 9.19 -4.86 0.79
C LEU A 111 9.74 -4.85 -0.65
N ASP A 112 10.98 -5.29 -0.85
CA ASP A 112 11.59 -5.28 -2.18
C ASP A 112 10.86 -6.22 -3.17
N PRO A 113 10.54 -7.49 -2.79
CA PRO A 113 9.72 -8.34 -3.65
C PRO A 113 8.35 -7.73 -4.01
N PHE A 114 7.72 -7.05 -3.07
CA PHE A 114 6.44 -6.38 -3.28
C PHE A 114 6.56 -5.25 -4.29
N LEU A 115 7.51 -4.34 -4.10
CA LEU A 115 7.72 -3.19 -4.98
C LEU A 115 8.10 -3.62 -6.40
N LEU A 116 8.98 -4.61 -6.53
CA LEU A 116 9.36 -5.17 -7.81
C LEU A 116 8.15 -5.77 -8.54
N HIS A 117 7.31 -6.53 -7.82
CA HIS A 117 6.11 -7.11 -8.40
C HIS A 117 5.09 -6.04 -8.79
N ALA A 118 4.83 -5.07 -7.92
CA ALA A 118 3.93 -3.95 -8.18
C ALA A 118 4.35 -3.17 -9.43
N ALA A 119 5.63 -2.78 -9.50
CA ALA A 119 6.18 -2.07 -10.64
C ALA A 119 6.07 -2.89 -11.93
N SER A 120 6.47 -4.17 -11.88
CA SER A 120 6.36 -5.06 -13.03
C SER A 120 4.91 -5.21 -13.49
N ASN A 121 3.95 -5.27 -12.57
CA ASN A 121 2.53 -5.41 -12.89
C ASN A 121 2.01 -4.17 -13.63
N MET A 122 2.34 -2.98 -13.12
CA MET A 122 1.91 -1.70 -13.71
C MET A 122 2.61 -1.40 -15.04
N SER A 123 3.94 -1.59 -15.12
CA SER A 123 4.71 -1.33 -16.35
C SER A 123 4.33 -2.27 -17.50
N LEU A 124 4.00 -3.53 -17.19
CA LEU A 124 3.58 -4.52 -18.19
C LEU A 124 2.06 -4.49 -18.45
N CYS A 125 1.32 -3.55 -17.85
CA CYS A 125 -0.14 -3.45 -17.92
C CYS A 125 -0.82 -4.81 -17.67
N ARG A 126 -0.30 -5.58 -16.71
CA ARG A 126 -0.89 -6.88 -16.36
C ARG A 126 -2.28 -6.63 -15.81
N LYS A 127 -3.22 -7.46 -16.25
CA LYS A 127 -4.61 -7.33 -15.83
C LYS A 127 -4.80 -7.65 -14.36
N ASN A 128 -3.99 -8.54 -13.81
CA ASN A 128 -4.20 -9.11 -12.48
C ASN A 128 -2.92 -9.01 -11.64
N PHE A 129 -3.09 -8.58 -10.39
CA PHE A 129 -2.09 -8.59 -9.34
C PHE A 129 -2.36 -9.79 -8.42
N VAL A 130 -1.57 -10.85 -8.60
CA VAL A 130 -1.79 -12.15 -7.93
C VAL A 130 -0.94 -12.23 -6.66
N GLY A 131 -1.44 -12.91 -5.63
CA GLY A 131 -0.64 -13.23 -4.45
C GLY A 131 -0.41 -12.03 -3.54
N LEU A 132 -1.39 -11.13 -3.43
CA LEU A 132 -1.32 -10.00 -2.51
C LEU A 132 -1.03 -10.47 -1.08
N GLY A 133 -1.58 -11.61 -0.62
CA GLY A 133 -1.30 -12.15 0.72
C GLY A 133 0.16 -12.56 0.99
N ASN A 134 1.03 -12.65 -0.02
CA ASN A 134 2.40 -13.12 0.15
C ASN A 134 3.32 -12.08 0.80
N TYR A 135 2.98 -10.79 0.71
CA TYR A 135 3.88 -9.70 1.10
C TYR A 135 3.61 -9.17 2.51
N GLY A 136 2.40 -9.35 3.03
CA GLY A 136 1.86 -8.51 4.10
C GLY A 136 0.37 -8.77 4.34
N GLY A 137 -0.29 -7.81 5.00
CA GLY A 137 -1.70 -7.93 5.39
C GLY A 137 -2.51 -6.70 5.00
N ILE A 138 -3.79 -6.92 4.68
CA ILE A 138 -4.73 -5.82 4.49
C ILE A 138 -5.14 -5.27 5.86
N VAL A 139 -5.06 -3.97 6.03
CA VAL A 139 -5.51 -3.25 7.23
C VAL A 139 -6.96 -2.81 7.06
N ILE A 140 -7.26 -2.16 5.94
CA ILE A 140 -8.61 -1.68 5.60
C ILE A 140 -8.86 -1.80 4.11
N VAL A 141 -10.10 -2.12 3.77
CA VAL A 141 -10.62 -2.03 2.41
C VAL A 141 -11.75 -1.01 2.37
N ARG A 142 -11.61 -0.01 1.50
CA ARG A 142 -12.66 0.95 1.18
C ARG A 142 -13.18 0.65 -0.23
N GLY A 143 -14.40 0.12 -0.32
CA GLY A 143 -15.12 0.03 -1.59
C GLY A 143 -15.79 1.36 -1.92
N HIS A 144 -15.46 1.95 -3.07
CA HIS A 144 -16.07 3.21 -3.49
C HIS A 144 -17.52 2.99 -3.91
N GLY A 145 -18.42 3.87 -3.46
CA GLY A 145 -19.87 3.75 -3.67
C GLY A 145 -20.57 2.73 -2.77
N THR A 146 -19.88 2.15 -1.78
CA THR A 146 -20.49 1.23 -0.80
C THR A 146 -21.17 1.99 0.33
N LYS A 147 -21.96 1.28 1.14
CA LYS A 147 -22.70 1.84 2.31
C LYS A 147 -21.83 2.68 3.26
N TYR A 148 -20.55 2.37 3.37
CA TYR A 148 -19.64 3.03 4.32
C TYR A 148 -18.68 4.02 3.66
N ASP A 149 -18.82 4.29 2.36
CA ASP A 149 -17.90 5.14 1.61
C ASP A 149 -18.05 6.63 1.98
N GLU A 150 -19.29 7.11 2.16
CA GLU A 150 -19.57 8.52 2.47
C GLU A 150 -19.07 8.93 3.86
N ASP A 151 -19.12 7.99 4.82
CA ASP A 151 -18.69 8.21 6.21
C ASP A 151 -17.21 7.87 6.45
N PHE A 152 -16.45 7.55 5.40
CA PHE A 152 -15.07 7.09 5.53
C PHE A 152 -14.14 8.22 5.96
N SER A 153 -13.37 7.99 7.02
CA SER A 153 -12.34 8.90 7.50
C SER A 153 -11.04 8.12 7.69
N GLU A 154 -10.05 8.37 6.83
CA GLU A 154 -8.79 7.61 6.80
C GLU A 154 -8.15 7.49 8.20
N GLU A 155 -7.98 8.61 8.90
CA GLU A 155 -7.39 8.63 10.24
C GLU A 155 -8.21 7.85 11.26
N ARG A 156 -9.52 8.10 11.33
CA ARG A 156 -10.39 7.44 12.33
C ARG A 156 -10.53 5.95 12.05
N ASP A 157 -10.72 5.59 10.79
CA ASP A 157 -10.99 4.22 10.39
C ASP A 157 -9.72 3.37 10.49
N LEU A 158 -8.53 3.88 10.13
CA LEU A 158 -7.25 3.18 10.34
C LEU A 158 -7.05 2.77 11.81
N VAL A 159 -7.45 3.63 12.75
CA VAL A 159 -7.36 3.35 14.18
C VAL A 159 -8.49 2.41 14.64
N GLN A 160 -9.74 2.74 14.33
CA GLN A 160 -10.93 2.08 14.90
C GLN A 160 -11.27 0.76 14.21
N ILE A 161 -11.14 0.70 12.88
CA ILE A 161 -11.50 -0.45 12.05
C ILE A 161 -10.25 -1.27 11.71
N GLY A 162 -9.14 -0.58 11.37
CA GLY A 162 -7.86 -1.22 11.06
C GLY A 162 -7.12 -1.76 12.29
N GLY A 163 -7.57 -1.42 13.49
CA GLY A 163 -6.97 -1.88 14.75
C GLY A 163 -5.57 -1.32 15.01
N LEU A 164 -5.18 -0.24 14.32
CA LEU A 164 -3.87 0.36 14.48
C LEU A 164 -3.88 1.29 15.70
N SER A 165 -3.49 0.76 16.86
CA SER A 165 -3.54 1.48 18.15
C SER A 165 -2.37 2.45 18.38
N ASN A 166 -1.25 2.26 17.67
CA ASN A 166 -0.04 3.08 17.82
C ASN A 166 0.28 3.81 16.51
N VAL A 167 -0.63 4.69 16.07
CA VAL A 167 -0.46 5.49 14.85
C VAL A 167 -0.33 6.96 15.19
N LYS A 168 0.64 7.62 14.56
CA LYS A 168 0.79 9.07 14.58
C LYS A 168 0.58 9.61 13.17
N PHE A 169 -0.42 10.48 13.05
CA PHE A 169 -0.72 11.18 11.82
C PHE A 169 0.06 12.50 11.79
N LEU A 170 0.83 12.72 10.73
CA LEU A 170 1.64 13.93 10.54
C LEU A 170 1.20 14.69 9.29
N SER A 171 1.32 16.01 9.33
CA SER A 171 1.20 16.84 8.13
C SER A 171 2.31 16.48 7.13
N GLU A 172 2.14 16.86 5.87
CA GLU A 172 3.17 16.64 4.85
C GLU A 172 4.53 17.26 5.21
N GLU A 173 4.51 18.48 5.77
CA GLU A 173 5.71 19.20 6.20
C GLU A 173 6.41 18.49 7.36
N ASP A 174 5.63 18.05 8.36
CA ASP A 174 6.17 17.36 9.54
C ASP A 174 6.65 15.95 9.20
N PHE A 175 5.98 15.27 8.28
CA PHE A 175 6.37 13.96 7.80
C PHE A 175 7.71 14.02 7.05
N THR A 176 7.90 15.05 6.22
CA THR A 176 9.16 15.25 5.48
C THR A 176 10.32 15.49 6.45
N LYS A 177 10.14 16.40 7.42
CA LYS A 177 11.14 16.66 8.46
C LYS A 177 11.45 15.42 9.30
N TYR A 178 10.41 14.68 9.69
CA TYR A 178 10.56 13.44 10.43
C TYR A 178 11.41 12.43 9.64
N PHE A 179 11.11 12.28 8.36
CA PHE A 179 11.81 11.34 7.51
C PHE A 179 13.29 11.71 7.30
N GLU A 180 13.61 13.00 7.08
CA GLU A 180 15.00 13.47 6.97
C GLU A 180 15.82 13.16 8.23
N VAL A 181 15.21 13.32 9.42
CA VAL A 181 15.85 12.97 10.69
C VAL A 181 16.07 11.47 10.81
N GLU A 182 15.05 10.66 10.51
CA GLU A 182 15.15 9.20 10.62
C GLU A 182 16.19 8.63 9.62
N GLN A 183 16.28 9.18 8.40
CA GLN A 183 17.33 8.79 7.45
C GLN A 183 18.72 9.13 7.95
N ALA A 184 18.93 10.33 8.49
CA ALA A 184 20.21 10.73 9.04
C ALA A 184 20.66 9.80 10.18
N GLU A 185 19.74 9.33 11.02
CA GLU A 185 20.02 8.36 12.08
C GLU A 185 20.41 6.98 11.51
N VAL A 186 19.71 6.50 10.48
CA VAL A 186 20.02 5.23 9.81
C VAL A 186 21.39 5.26 9.12
N GLU A 187 21.71 6.35 8.44
CA GLU A 187 23.01 6.54 7.77
C GLU A 187 24.16 6.61 8.80
N GLN A 188 23.96 7.29 9.93
CA GLN A 188 24.95 7.34 11.00
C GLN A 188 25.16 5.96 11.65
N ALA A 189 24.09 5.17 11.82
CA ALA A 189 24.19 3.81 12.35
C ALA A 189 24.93 2.87 11.37
N ALA A 190 24.68 2.98 10.07
CA ALA A 190 25.38 2.21 9.04
C ALA A 190 26.87 2.55 8.98
N ALA A 191 27.21 3.85 9.02
CA ALA A 191 28.59 4.33 9.03
C ALA A 191 29.39 3.87 10.27
N GLN A 192 28.73 3.68 11.42
CA GLN A 192 29.36 3.14 12.63
C GLN A 192 29.60 1.62 12.55
N GLN A 193 28.81 0.89 11.76
CA GLN A 193 28.92 -0.56 11.61
C GLN A 193 30.09 -0.96 10.68
N GLU A 194 30.36 -0.18 9.63
CA GLU A 194 31.45 -0.43 8.67
C GLU A 194 32.86 -0.28 9.27
N VAL A 195 33.02 0.47 10.37
CA VAL A 195 34.33 0.65 11.04
C VAL A 195 34.75 -0.60 11.85
N SER A 196 33.87 -1.59 12.01
CA SER A 196 34.12 -2.81 12.79
C SER A 196 34.31 -4.10 11.98
N GLY A 197 34.16 -4.05 10.65
CA GLY A 197 34.02 -5.22 9.78
C GLY A 197 35.03 -5.35 8.64
N ALA A 198 36.21 -4.75 8.76
CA ALA A 198 37.28 -4.92 7.76
C ALA A 198 38.04 -6.23 7.99
N ASP A 199 37.49 -7.36 7.54
CA ASP A 199 38.31 -8.46 7.01
C ASP A 199 37.48 -9.44 6.17
N VAL A 200 38.16 -9.99 5.15
CA VAL A 200 37.75 -11.02 4.17
C VAL A 200 37.21 -10.50 2.83
N VAL A 201 38.18 -10.30 1.94
CA VAL A 201 38.05 -10.30 0.48
C VAL A 201 37.68 -11.71 0.01
N SER A 202 36.68 -11.84 -0.87
CA SER A 202 36.61 -12.97 -1.80
C SER A 202 35.86 -12.58 -3.08
N GLU A 203 36.61 -12.62 -4.17
CA GLU A 203 36.17 -12.47 -5.55
C GLU A 203 35.23 -13.62 -5.96
N SER A 204 34.16 -13.33 -6.69
CA SER A 204 33.81 -14.18 -7.84
C SER A 204 32.99 -13.42 -8.88
N SER A 205 33.40 -13.65 -10.11
CA SER A 205 33.00 -13.11 -11.40
C SER A 205 31.67 -13.67 -11.93
N GLY A 206 30.97 -12.86 -12.75
CA GLY A 206 30.26 -13.40 -13.93
C GLY A 206 28.85 -12.90 -14.23
N SER A 207 28.74 -11.90 -15.11
CA SER A 207 27.66 -11.68 -16.09
C SER A 207 26.20 -11.39 -15.66
N GLY A 208 25.85 -11.42 -14.37
CA GLY A 208 24.53 -10.98 -13.86
C GLY A 208 24.42 -9.48 -13.57
N GLN A 209 25.57 -8.80 -13.48
CA GLN A 209 25.67 -7.46 -12.89
C GLN A 209 24.85 -6.40 -13.62
N ASP A 210 24.69 -6.43 -14.95
CA ASP A 210 23.94 -5.37 -15.64
C ASP A 210 22.43 -5.47 -15.45
N LYS A 211 21.87 -6.68 -15.30
CA LYS A 211 20.44 -6.85 -15.00
C LYS A 211 20.15 -6.56 -13.55
N ASP A 212 21.03 -6.99 -12.65
CA ASP A 212 20.88 -6.69 -11.21
C ASP A 212 21.13 -5.22 -10.93
N LYS A 213 22.00 -4.55 -11.68
CA LYS A 213 22.25 -3.11 -11.59
C LYS A 213 21.14 -2.30 -12.22
N LEU A 214 20.58 -2.71 -13.35
CA LEU A 214 19.39 -2.07 -13.93
C LEU A 214 18.16 -2.31 -13.06
N ALA A 215 17.98 -3.52 -12.51
CA ALA A 215 16.94 -3.80 -11.53
C ALA A 215 17.15 -2.99 -10.26
N ALA A 216 18.38 -2.88 -9.75
CA ALA A 216 18.70 -2.05 -8.60
C ALA A 216 18.48 -0.55 -8.89
N GLU A 217 18.77 -0.07 -10.09
CA GLU A 217 18.59 1.33 -10.50
C GLU A 217 17.10 1.66 -10.72
N VAL A 218 16.34 0.74 -11.33
CA VAL A 218 14.87 0.79 -11.43
C VAL A 218 14.24 0.69 -10.04
N MET A 219 14.72 -0.19 -9.16
CA MET A 219 14.29 -0.29 -7.77
C MET A 219 14.62 0.98 -7.00
N THR A 220 15.80 1.58 -7.17
CA THR A 220 16.18 2.85 -6.54
C THR A 220 15.27 3.99 -7.01
N GLN A 221 14.87 3.98 -8.27
CA GLN A 221 13.89 4.94 -8.81
C GLN A 221 12.46 4.65 -8.32
N LEU A 222 12.03 3.39 -8.23
CA LEU A 222 10.70 2.99 -7.78
C LEU A 222 10.50 3.14 -6.27
N MET A 223 11.55 2.93 -5.49
CA MET A 223 11.53 3.06 -4.04
C MET A 223 11.18 4.50 -3.61
N GLY A 224 11.36 5.51 -4.48
CA GLY A 224 11.01 6.91 -4.18
C GLY A 224 9.76 7.44 -4.89
N LEU A 225 9.01 6.60 -5.59
CA LEU A 225 7.92 7.04 -6.48
C LEU A 225 6.62 6.32 -6.17
N SER A 226 5.54 7.11 -6.10
CA SER A 226 4.19 6.58 -6.31
C SER A 226 4.19 5.84 -7.65
N ILE A 227 3.90 4.55 -7.63
CA ILE A 227 3.83 3.79 -8.87
C ILE A 227 2.42 3.96 -9.39
N GLU A 228 2.26 4.85 -10.37
CA GLU A 228 1.00 5.15 -11.03
C GLU A 228 0.99 4.44 -12.40
N GLY A 229 -0.03 3.62 -12.66
CA GLY A 229 -0.32 3.12 -14.00
C GLY A 229 -0.87 4.21 -14.92
N ILE A 230 -1.51 3.81 -16.02
CA ILE A 230 -2.23 4.75 -16.88
C ILE A 230 -3.49 5.24 -16.13
N GLU A 231 -3.36 6.35 -15.39
CA GLU A 231 -4.50 7.19 -15.01
C GLU A 231 -5.04 7.90 -16.26
N SER A 232 -5.52 7.15 -17.27
CA SER A 232 -6.15 7.79 -18.42
C SER A 232 -7.49 8.40 -18.00
N GLN A 233 -7.44 9.71 -17.77
CA GLN A 233 -8.49 10.68 -18.10
C GLN A 233 -9.88 10.50 -17.50
N PHE A 234 -10.08 10.42 -16.18
CA PHE A 234 -11.42 10.72 -15.65
C PHE A 234 -11.39 11.51 -14.34
N PRO A 235 -12.17 12.61 -14.23
CA PRO A 235 -12.21 13.44 -13.04
C PRO A 235 -12.83 12.65 -11.89
N GLU A 236 -12.26 12.81 -10.69
CA GLU A 236 -12.94 12.44 -9.46
C GLU A 236 -14.30 13.14 -9.46
N LYS A 237 -15.39 12.38 -9.53
CA LYS A 237 -16.72 12.94 -9.40
C LYS A 237 -16.88 13.36 -7.94
N HIS A 238 -16.56 14.63 -7.65
CA HIS A 238 -17.09 15.30 -6.48
C HIS A 238 -18.62 15.34 -6.62
N LYS A 239 -19.32 14.67 -5.72
CA LYS A 239 -20.71 14.94 -5.39
C LYS A 239 -20.81 15.08 -3.88
#